data_AF-A0A6I9YBA8-F1
#
_entry.id   AF-A0A6I9YBA8-F1
#
_cell.length_a   1.000
_cell.length_b   1.000
_cell.length_c   1.000
_cell.angle_alpha   90.00
_cell.angle_beta   90.00
_cell.angle_gamma   90.00
#
_symmetry.space_group_name_H-M   'P 1'
#
loop_
_entity.id
_entity.type
_entity.pdbx_description
1 polymer ?
#
loop_
_entity_poly.entity_id
_entity_poly.type
_entity_poly.pdbx_seq_one_letter_code
_entity_poly.pdbx_strand_id
1 'polypeptide(L)'
;MGGSKVKVAVRIRPMNKREIDLHTKCVVDVETNKVILHPVNTNLSKGDARSQPKVFAYDHCFWSMDETNKEKYAGQDVVFKCLGENILQNAFEGYNACIFAYGQTGSGKSYTMMGTGDEPGLIPRLCSSLFERAQQEESEEQSFKVEVSYMEIYNEKVRDLLDPKGSRQSLKVREHSVYGPYVDGLSKLAVASYKDIESLMSEGNKSRTVAATNMNEESSRSHAVFKIILTHILYDVKSGTSGEKVGKLSLVDLAGSERATKTGAAGDRLKEGSNINKSLTTLGLVISALADQAAGKNKNKFVPYRDSVLTWLLKDSLGGNSKTAMVATVSPAADNYDEILSTLRYADRAKNIVNHAVVNEDPNARIIRELREEVGKLREQLSKAEAMKSPELKDRLEESEKLIQEMTVTWEEKLRKTEEIAQERQKQLESLGISLQSSGIKVGDNKCFLVNLNADPALNELLVYYLKEHTLIGSDNSQDIQLCGLGILPEHCIIDITGDGQVMLTPQKNTRTFVNGTAVVGPTQLHHGDRILWGNNHFFR
;
A
#
# COMPACT_ATOMS: atom_id res chain seq x y z
N MET A 1 -28.82 18.07 3.61
CA MET A 1 -27.47 17.85 3.05
C MET A 1 -27.47 16.51 2.32
N GLY A 2 -27.23 16.50 1.01
CA GLY A 2 -27.28 15.28 0.20
C GLY A 2 -25.99 14.47 0.32
N GLY A 3 -26.09 13.18 0.63
CA GLY A 3 -24.94 12.26 0.60
C GLY A 3 -24.49 11.98 -0.85
N SER A 4 -23.20 11.74 -1.04
CA SER A 4 -22.63 11.35 -2.34
C SER A 4 -22.34 9.85 -2.37
N LYS A 5 -22.74 9.16 -3.44
CA LYS A 5 -22.42 7.74 -3.61
C LYS A 5 -20.93 7.52 -3.85
N VAL A 6 -20.43 6.37 -3.44
CA VAL A 6 -19.08 5.90 -3.82
C VAL A 6 -19.04 5.75 -5.34
N LYS A 7 -18.07 6.40 -5.99
CA LYS A 7 -17.83 6.24 -7.44
C LYS A 7 -17.13 4.91 -7.69
N VAL A 8 -17.52 4.19 -8.72
CA VAL A 8 -16.92 2.90 -9.07
C VAL A 8 -16.46 2.90 -10.52
N ALA A 9 -15.18 2.61 -10.70
CA ALA A 9 -14.58 2.37 -11.99
C ALA A 9 -14.13 0.90 -12.10
N VAL A 10 -14.21 0.34 -13.31
CA VAL A 10 -13.60 -0.97 -13.61
C VAL A 10 -12.49 -0.78 -14.62
N ARG A 11 -11.33 -1.39 -14.39
CA ARG A 11 -10.20 -1.38 -15.32
C ARG A 11 -9.84 -2.79 -15.78
N ILE A 12 -9.88 -3.00 -17.08
CA ILE A 12 -9.53 -4.26 -17.74
C ILE A 12 -8.11 -4.11 -18.30
N ARG A 13 -7.17 -4.86 -17.74
CA ARG A 13 -5.77 -4.86 -18.21
C ARG A 13 -5.65 -5.60 -19.57
N PRO A 14 -4.55 -5.42 -20.32
CA PRO A 14 -4.31 -6.23 -21.52
C PRO A 14 -4.07 -7.69 -21.19
N MET A 15 -4.26 -8.56 -22.19
CA MET A 15 -3.84 -9.96 -22.12
C MET A 15 -2.32 -9.99 -21.94
N ASN A 16 -1.83 -10.73 -20.95
CA ASN A 16 -0.40 -10.85 -20.71
C ASN A 16 0.21 -11.90 -21.67
N LYS A 17 1.55 -11.91 -21.75
CA LYS A 17 2.29 -12.82 -22.63
C LYS A 17 1.90 -14.29 -22.44
N ARG A 18 1.76 -14.74 -21.19
CA ARG A 18 1.37 -16.12 -20.88
C ARG A 18 -0.04 -16.46 -21.38
N GLU A 19 -1.00 -15.54 -21.22
CA GLU A 19 -2.37 -15.72 -21.69
C GLU A 19 -2.45 -15.76 -23.22
N ILE A 20 -1.61 -14.98 -23.91
CA ILE A 20 -1.48 -15.00 -25.36
C ILE A 20 -0.83 -16.31 -25.83
N ASP A 21 0.31 -16.68 -25.25
CA ASP A 21 1.07 -17.88 -25.62
C ASP A 21 0.23 -19.17 -25.41
N LEU A 22 -0.55 -19.22 -24.34
CA LEU A 22 -1.47 -20.32 -24.03
C LEU A 22 -2.80 -20.26 -24.79
N HIS A 23 -2.99 -19.25 -25.65
CA HIS A 23 -4.23 -19.05 -26.40
C HIS A 23 -5.47 -18.98 -25.49
N THR A 24 -5.33 -18.40 -24.31
CA THR A 24 -6.42 -18.26 -23.36
C THR A 24 -7.48 -17.34 -23.95
N LYS A 25 -8.74 -17.77 -23.93
CA LYS A 25 -9.84 -16.97 -24.46
C LYS A 25 -10.04 -15.70 -23.64
N CYS A 26 -10.17 -14.55 -24.30
CA CYS A 26 -10.66 -13.32 -23.67
C CYS A 26 -12.17 -13.40 -23.46
N VAL A 27 -12.63 -13.10 -22.24
CA VAL A 27 -14.04 -13.21 -21.84
C VAL A 27 -14.63 -11.90 -21.35
N VAL A 28 -13.86 -10.82 -21.34
CA VAL A 28 -14.32 -9.51 -20.87
C VAL A 28 -14.30 -8.52 -22.02
N ASP A 29 -15.40 -7.82 -22.20
CA ASP A 29 -15.48 -6.68 -23.09
C ASP A 29 -16.08 -5.44 -22.41
N VAL A 30 -15.86 -4.28 -23.00
CA VAL A 30 -16.37 -3.00 -22.51
C VAL A 30 -17.16 -2.29 -23.60
N GLU A 31 -18.38 -1.88 -23.28
CA GLU A 31 -19.20 -1.02 -24.12
C GLU A 31 -19.57 0.23 -23.34
N THR A 32 -18.98 1.37 -23.69
CA THR A 32 -19.19 2.65 -22.99
C THR A 32 -18.89 2.51 -21.49
N ASN A 33 -19.92 2.53 -20.62
CA ASN A 33 -19.81 2.38 -19.17
C ASN A 33 -20.28 1.00 -18.67
N LYS A 34 -20.36 0.01 -19.57
CA LYS A 34 -20.78 -1.36 -19.26
C LYS A 34 -19.64 -2.35 -19.47
N VAL A 35 -19.48 -3.27 -18.54
CA VAL A 35 -18.61 -4.44 -18.67
C VAL A 35 -19.46 -5.65 -19.03
N ILE A 36 -19.07 -6.34 -20.10
CA ILE A 36 -19.71 -7.55 -20.60
C ILE A 36 -18.80 -8.73 -20.30
N LEU A 37 -19.29 -9.65 -19.48
CA LEU A 37 -18.58 -10.89 -19.14
C LEU A 37 -19.21 -12.06 -19.90
N HIS A 38 -18.48 -12.58 -20.89
CA HIS A 38 -18.89 -13.69 -21.73
C HIS A 38 -18.65 -15.04 -21.03
N PRO A 39 -19.59 -16.01 -21.15
CA PRO A 39 -19.44 -17.32 -20.52
C PRO A 39 -18.30 -18.13 -21.14
N VAL A 40 -17.59 -18.91 -20.31
CA VAL A 40 -16.51 -19.80 -20.73
C VAL A 40 -17.05 -21.07 -21.40
N ASN A 41 -18.15 -21.64 -20.87
CA ASN A 41 -18.77 -22.87 -21.37
C ASN A 41 -20.06 -22.58 -22.16
N THR A 42 -19.98 -22.67 -23.49
CA THR A 42 -21.13 -22.55 -24.39
C THR A 42 -21.84 -23.88 -24.65
N ASN A 43 -21.36 -24.99 -24.08
CA ASN A 43 -21.93 -26.33 -24.24
C ASN A 43 -23.13 -26.62 -23.31
N LEU A 44 -23.58 -25.62 -22.54
CA LEU A 44 -24.79 -25.72 -21.73
C LEU A 44 -26.03 -25.55 -22.63
N SER A 45 -27.14 -26.20 -22.27
CA SER A 45 -28.40 -26.15 -23.03
C SER A 45 -28.83 -24.70 -23.30
N LYS A 46 -29.25 -24.39 -24.54
CA LYS A 46 -29.84 -23.09 -24.92
C LYS A 46 -30.99 -22.75 -23.95
N GLY A 47 -30.74 -21.81 -23.03
CA GLY A 47 -31.69 -21.40 -21.99
C GLY A 47 -31.13 -21.37 -20.56
N ASP A 48 -29.92 -21.91 -20.32
CA ASP A 48 -29.29 -21.80 -19.00
C ASP A 48 -28.81 -20.36 -18.74
N ALA A 49 -29.21 -19.76 -17.61
CA ALA A 49 -28.75 -18.43 -17.21
C ALA A 49 -27.22 -18.33 -17.09
N ARG A 50 -26.52 -19.47 -16.92
CA ARG A 50 -25.05 -19.55 -16.91
C ARG A 50 -24.41 -19.46 -18.29
N SER A 51 -25.18 -19.65 -19.36
CA SER A 51 -24.71 -19.55 -20.76
C SER A 51 -24.97 -18.18 -21.39
N GLN A 52 -25.50 -17.22 -20.65
CA GLN A 52 -25.74 -15.85 -21.13
C GLN A 52 -24.62 -14.90 -20.70
N PRO A 53 -24.24 -13.92 -21.54
CA PRO A 53 -23.36 -12.84 -21.13
C PRO A 53 -23.93 -12.07 -19.95
N LYS A 54 -23.07 -11.71 -18.99
CA LYS A 54 -23.45 -10.89 -17.83
C LYS A 54 -23.00 -9.46 -18.05
N VAL A 55 -23.93 -8.53 -17.90
CA VAL A 55 -23.69 -7.10 -18.14
C VAL A 55 -23.73 -6.34 -16.81
N PHE A 56 -22.70 -5.57 -16.54
CA PHE A 56 -22.59 -4.72 -15.35
C PHE A 56 -22.37 -3.26 -15.77
N ALA A 57 -22.98 -2.32 -15.07
CA ALA A 57 -22.86 -0.89 -15.36
C ALA A 57 -22.22 -0.14 -14.19
N TYR A 58 -21.22 0.68 -14.50
CA TYR A 58 -20.40 1.43 -13.55
C TYR A 58 -20.29 2.91 -13.97
N ASP A 59 -19.67 3.73 -13.12
CA ASP A 59 -19.45 5.14 -13.43
C ASP A 59 -18.41 5.30 -14.54
N HIS A 60 -17.34 4.49 -14.51
CA HIS A 60 -16.30 4.44 -15.52
C HIS A 60 -15.88 3.00 -15.84
N CYS A 61 -15.58 2.73 -17.11
CA CYS A 61 -15.00 1.45 -17.55
C CYS A 61 -13.77 1.77 -18.42
N PHE A 62 -12.59 1.38 -17.95
CA PHE A 62 -11.32 1.59 -18.62
C PHE A 62 -10.88 0.28 -19.29
N TRP A 63 -10.74 0.32 -20.60
CA TRP A 63 -10.30 -0.83 -21.38
C TRP A 63 -8.88 -0.57 -21.86
N SER A 64 -7.91 -1.35 -21.41
CA SER A 64 -6.49 -1.14 -21.72
C SER A 64 -5.92 -2.30 -22.54
N MET A 65 -6.74 -3.01 -23.33
CA MET A 65 -6.28 -4.24 -23.99
C MET A 65 -5.42 -4.02 -25.24
N ASP A 66 -5.67 -2.95 -25.99
CA ASP A 66 -4.98 -2.69 -27.25
C ASP A 66 -4.89 -1.19 -27.50
N GLU A 67 -3.66 -0.66 -27.50
CA GLU A 67 -3.36 0.75 -27.76
C GLU A 67 -3.68 1.20 -29.18
N THR A 68 -3.77 0.26 -30.13
CA THR A 68 -4.12 0.59 -31.51
C THR A 68 -5.58 1.04 -31.64
N ASN A 69 -6.45 0.62 -30.73
CA ASN A 69 -7.83 1.07 -30.65
C ASN A 69 -7.95 2.36 -29.83
N LYS A 70 -7.61 3.49 -30.45
CA LYS A 70 -7.60 4.81 -29.81
C LYS A 70 -8.95 5.29 -29.26
N GLU A 71 -10.06 4.75 -29.76
CA GLU A 71 -11.40 5.14 -29.31
C GLU A 71 -11.76 4.51 -27.96
N LYS A 72 -11.30 3.28 -27.73
CA LYS A 72 -11.64 2.47 -26.56
C LYS A 72 -10.52 2.40 -25.52
N TYR A 73 -9.28 2.56 -25.97
CA TYR A 73 -8.11 2.45 -25.12
C TYR A 73 -8.10 3.53 -24.02
N ALA A 74 -7.87 3.08 -22.79
CA ALA A 74 -7.69 3.93 -21.63
C ALA A 74 -6.33 3.64 -20.98
N GLY A 75 -5.38 4.56 -21.18
CA GLY A 75 -4.07 4.56 -20.54
C GLY A 75 -4.10 5.16 -19.13
N GLN A 76 -2.92 5.31 -18.53
CA GLN A 76 -2.77 5.94 -17.20
C GLN A 76 -3.28 7.39 -17.16
N ASP A 77 -3.13 8.12 -18.26
CA ASP A 77 -3.58 9.50 -18.43
C ASP A 77 -5.11 9.62 -18.35
N VAL A 78 -5.84 8.74 -19.05
CA VAL A 78 -7.30 8.71 -19.03
C VAL A 78 -7.82 8.37 -17.64
N VAL A 79 -7.20 7.38 -16.98
CA VAL A 79 -7.57 7.00 -15.61
C VAL A 79 -7.35 8.15 -14.63
N PHE A 80 -6.22 8.86 -14.74
CA PHE A 80 -5.93 10.02 -13.90
C PHE A 80 -6.89 11.18 -14.16
N LYS A 81 -7.21 11.49 -15.41
CA LYS A 81 -8.17 12.53 -15.77
C LYS A 81 -9.57 12.24 -15.21
N CYS A 82 -10.04 11.00 -15.32
CA CYS A 82 -11.37 10.63 -14.84
C CYS A 82 -11.48 10.59 -13.30
N LEU A 83 -10.46 10.06 -12.62
CA LEU A 83 -10.51 9.80 -11.18
C LEU A 83 -9.62 10.74 -10.35
N GLY A 84 -8.36 10.90 -10.76
CA GLY A 84 -7.33 11.64 -10.05
C GLY A 84 -7.65 13.13 -9.93
N GLU A 85 -7.95 13.82 -11.04
CA GLU A 85 -8.22 15.27 -11.05
C GLU A 85 -9.37 15.64 -10.10
N ASN A 86 -10.47 14.89 -10.12
CA ASN A 86 -11.60 15.08 -9.23
C ASN A 86 -11.22 14.89 -7.75
N ILE A 87 -10.42 13.87 -7.45
CA ILE A 87 -10.00 13.56 -6.09
C ILE A 87 -9.02 14.62 -5.58
N LEU A 88 -8.14 15.11 -6.45
CA LEU A 88 -7.25 16.23 -6.15
C LEU A 88 -8.03 17.51 -5.86
N GLN A 89 -9.01 17.85 -6.70
CA GLN A 89 -9.89 18.99 -6.47
C GLN A 89 -10.59 18.92 -5.11
N ASN A 90 -11.13 17.75 -4.75
CA ASN A 90 -11.75 17.54 -3.45
C ASN A 90 -10.78 17.83 -2.29
N ALA A 91 -9.50 17.47 -2.42
CA ALA A 91 -8.51 17.75 -1.38
C ALA A 91 -8.21 19.26 -1.23
N PHE A 92 -8.09 20.01 -2.34
CA PHE A 92 -7.91 21.47 -2.31
C PHE A 92 -9.12 22.21 -1.74
N GLU A 93 -10.31 21.65 -1.93
CA GLU A 93 -11.55 22.13 -1.31
C GLU A 93 -11.65 21.80 0.19
N GLY A 94 -10.75 20.97 0.74
CA GLY A 94 -10.75 20.58 2.15
C GLY A 94 -11.60 19.35 2.47
N TYR A 95 -12.01 18.56 1.47
CA TYR A 95 -12.66 17.28 1.70
C TYR A 95 -11.63 16.17 1.96
N ASN A 96 -12.01 15.20 2.80
CA ASN A 96 -11.35 13.90 2.77
C ASN A 96 -11.73 13.19 1.47
N ALA A 97 -10.79 12.48 0.86
CA ALA A 97 -11.03 11.67 -0.31
C ALA A 97 -10.21 10.38 -0.29
N CYS A 98 -10.75 9.34 -0.93
CA CYS A 98 -10.16 8.01 -0.92
C CYS A 98 -10.26 7.36 -2.29
N ILE A 99 -9.15 6.80 -2.78
CA ILE A 99 -9.15 5.87 -3.92
C ILE A 99 -8.57 4.55 -3.43
N PHE A 100 -9.29 3.46 -3.65
CA PHE A 100 -8.76 2.12 -3.39
C PHE A 100 -8.88 1.20 -4.60
N ALA A 101 -7.81 0.48 -4.90
CA ALA A 101 -7.78 -0.54 -5.95
C ALA A 101 -8.12 -1.93 -5.38
N TYR A 102 -9.01 -2.65 -6.05
CA TYR A 102 -9.49 -3.98 -5.62
C TYR A 102 -9.55 -4.95 -6.80
N GLY A 103 -9.07 -6.17 -6.60
CA GLY A 103 -9.06 -7.21 -7.62
C GLY A 103 -8.05 -8.31 -7.32
N GLN A 104 -8.08 -9.39 -8.09
CA GLN A 104 -7.15 -10.50 -7.89
C GLN A 104 -5.70 -10.07 -8.13
N THR A 105 -4.74 -10.84 -7.65
CA THR A 105 -3.33 -10.69 -7.99
C THR A 105 -3.11 -10.75 -9.50
N GLY A 106 -2.22 -9.88 -10.00
CA GLY A 106 -1.97 -9.73 -11.43
C GLY A 106 -3.09 -9.04 -12.23
N SER A 107 -4.16 -8.52 -11.62
CA SER A 107 -5.22 -7.81 -12.35
C SER A 107 -4.91 -6.34 -12.68
N GLY A 108 -3.84 -5.76 -12.11
CA GLY A 108 -3.42 -4.38 -12.39
C GLY A 108 -3.67 -3.36 -11.27
N LYS A 109 -3.88 -3.79 -10.02
CA LYS A 109 -4.05 -2.90 -8.84
C LYS A 109 -2.86 -1.94 -8.67
N SER A 110 -1.68 -2.48 -8.43
CA SER A 110 -0.45 -1.70 -8.21
C SER A 110 -0.05 -0.91 -9.46
N TYR A 111 -0.26 -1.45 -10.67
CA TYR A 111 -0.07 -0.70 -11.92
C TYR A 111 -1.01 0.52 -12.01
N THR A 112 -2.24 0.41 -11.51
CA THR A 112 -3.17 1.55 -11.50
C THR A 112 -2.80 2.58 -10.44
N MET A 113 -2.42 2.13 -9.24
CA MET A 113 -2.12 3.03 -8.13
C MET A 113 -0.73 3.66 -8.26
N MET A 114 0.32 2.85 -8.44
CA MET A 114 1.71 3.30 -8.53
C MET A 114 2.18 3.44 -9.99
N GLY A 115 1.85 2.47 -10.84
CA GLY A 115 2.35 2.41 -12.21
C GLY A 115 3.78 1.86 -12.32
N THR A 116 4.42 2.13 -13.45
CA THR A 116 5.83 1.83 -13.71
C THR A 116 6.61 3.15 -13.85
N GLY A 117 7.94 3.08 -13.98
CA GLY A 117 8.77 4.26 -14.22
C GLY A 117 8.38 5.01 -15.51
N ASP A 118 8.06 4.27 -16.57
CA ASP A 118 7.65 4.85 -17.85
C ASP A 118 6.16 5.24 -17.87
N GLU A 119 5.33 4.51 -17.12
CA GLU A 119 3.88 4.71 -17.06
C GLU A 119 3.39 4.95 -15.63
N PRO A 120 3.66 6.15 -15.06
CA PRO A 120 3.28 6.46 -13.69
C PRO A 120 1.76 6.35 -13.50
N GLY A 121 1.34 5.80 -12.36
CA GLY A 121 -0.05 5.57 -12.00
C GLY A 121 -0.71 6.79 -11.34
N LEU A 122 -1.79 6.53 -10.60
CA LEU A 122 -2.56 7.56 -9.90
C LEU A 122 -1.75 8.31 -8.85
N ILE A 123 -0.98 7.61 -8.00
CA ILE A 123 -0.26 8.21 -6.87
C ILE A 123 0.82 9.19 -7.37
N PRO A 124 1.77 8.82 -8.26
CA PRO A 124 2.79 9.76 -8.70
C PRO A 124 2.20 10.97 -9.43
N ARG A 125 1.19 10.75 -10.28
CA ARG A 125 0.49 11.84 -11.00
C ARG A 125 -0.24 12.78 -10.04
N LEU A 126 -0.93 12.24 -9.03
CA LEU A 126 -1.59 13.04 -7.99
C LEU A 126 -0.58 13.90 -7.24
N CYS A 127 0.55 13.33 -6.81
CA CYS A 127 1.58 14.06 -6.08
C CYS A 127 2.22 15.16 -6.95
N SER A 128 2.53 14.86 -8.21
CA SER A 128 3.08 15.84 -9.16
C SER A 128 2.11 17.00 -9.39
N SER A 129 0.85 16.72 -9.74
CA SER A 129 -0.17 17.76 -9.97
C SER A 129 -0.54 18.52 -8.70
N LEU A 130 -0.46 17.89 -7.52
CA LEU A 130 -0.68 18.56 -6.24
C LEU A 130 0.34 19.66 -6.02
N PHE A 131 1.63 19.38 -6.18
CA PHE A 131 2.68 20.37 -5.98
C PHE A 131 2.70 21.43 -7.08
N GLU A 132 2.46 21.04 -8.34
CA GLU A 132 2.32 21.99 -9.44
C GLU A 132 1.22 23.02 -9.13
N ARG A 133 0.04 22.54 -8.72
CA ARG A 133 -1.08 23.41 -8.37
C ARG A 133 -0.82 24.25 -7.13
N ALA A 134 -0.25 23.65 -6.08
CA ALA A 134 0.08 24.38 -4.86
C ALA A 134 1.05 25.55 -5.14
N GLN A 135 2.07 25.32 -5.96
CA GLN A 135 3.03 26.36 -6.38
C GLN A 135 2.38 27.44 -7.25
N GLN A 136 1.41 27.09 -8.09
CA GLN A 136 0.68 28.04 -8.92
C GLN A 136 -0.30 28.91 -8.11
N GLU A 137 -0.92 28.35 -7.08
CA GLU A 137 -1.90 29.05 -6.24
C GLU A 137 -1.25 29.79 -5.06
N GLU A 138 -0.02 29.47 -4.66
CA GLU A 138 0.66 30.10 -3.51
C GLU A 138 0.84 31.62 -3.67
N SER A 139 0.50 32.37 -2.62
CA SER A 139 0.61 33.84 -2.60
C SER A 139 0.67 34.37 -1.15
N GLU A 140 0.68 35.70 -0.98
CA GLU A 140 0.62 36.31 0.36
C GLU A 140 -0.70 36.02 1.11
N GLU A 141 -1.77 35.69 0.38
CA GLU A 141 -3.11 35.41 0.95
C GLU A 141 -3.36 33.92 1.17
N GLN A 142 -2.54 33.03 0.60
CA GLN A 142 -2.74 31.59 0.74
C GLN A 142 -1.44 30.78 0.62
N SER A 143 -1.30 29.79 1.50
CA SER A 143 -0.14 28.88 1.51
C SER A 143 -0.56 27.44 1.74
N PHE A 144 0.32 26.50 1.38
CA PHE A 144 0.02 25.08 1.43
C PHE A 144 1.07 24.32 2.23
N LYS A 145 0.61 23.37 3.06
CA LYS A 145 1.46 22.44 3.80
C LYS A 145 1.06 21.01 3.46
N VAL A 146 2.04 20.18 3.15
CA VAL A 146 1.83 18.80 2.70
C VAL A 146 2.56 17.83 3.62
N GLU A 147 1.80 16.94 4.25
CA GLU A 147 2.35 15.84 5.05
C GLU A 147 2.00 14.49 4.41
N VAL A 148 2.90 13.53 4.48
CA VAL A 148 2.68 12.16 3.96
C VAL A 148 2.93 11.10 5.01
N SER A 149 2.20 9.99 4.89
CA SER A 149 2.44 8.76 5.65
C SER A 149 2.25 7.57 4.74
N TYR A 150 3.09 6.54 4.88
CA TYR A 150 2.96 5.32 4.11
C TYR A 150 3.03 4.12 5.04
N MET A 151 1.98 3.30 5.03
CA MET A 151 1.87 2.15 5.91
C MET A 151 1.46 0.90 5.15
N GLU A 152 1.79 -0.22 5.73
CA GLU A 152 1.40 -1.53 5.26
C GLU A 152 0.58 -2.25 6.33
N ILE A 153 -0.49 -2.92 5.90
CA ILE A 153 -1.27 -3.83 6.72
C ILE A 153 -1.03 -5.23 6.20
N TYR A 154 -0.32 -6.03 7.00
CA TYR A 154 -0.02 -7.42 6.70
C TYR A 154 -0.37 -8.27 7.92
N ASN A 155 -1.16 -9.32 7.71
CA ASN A 155 -1.55 -10.25 8.78
C ASN A 155 -2.18 -9.54 10.01
N GLU A 156 -3.07 -8.56 9.77
CA GLU A 156 -3.70 -7.70 10.79
C GLU A 156 -2.71 -6.90 11.67
N LYS A 157 -1.47 -6.73 11.20
CA LYS A 157 -0.44 -5.89 11.82
C LYS A 157 -0.14 -4.70 10.92
N VAL A 158 0.02 -3.53 11.53
CA VAL A 158 0.37 -2.29 10.83
C VAL A 158 1.86 -2.06 10.93
N ARG A 159 2.53 -1.82 9.81
CA ARG A 159 3.93 -1.43 9.73
C ARG A 159 4.04 -0.04 9.11
N ASP A 160 4.95 0.76 9.63
CA ASP A 160 5.32 2.04 9.03
C ASP A 160 6.38 1.80 7.96
N LEU A 161 6.04 2.08 6.71
CA LEU A 161 6.99 1.96 5.59
C LEU A 161 7.97 3.13 5.53
N LEU A 162 7.70 4.20 6.29
CA LEU A 162 8.53 5.39 6.43
C LEU A 162 9.27 5.46 7.77
N ASP A 163 9.31 4.38 8.57
CA ASP A 163 10.25 4.29 9.70
C ASP A 163 11.68 3.99 9.21
N PRO A 164 12.68 4.85 9.48
CA PRO A 164 14.05 4.62 9.03
C PRO A 164 14.62 3.32 9.60
N LYS A 165 14.28 2.98 10.85
CA LYS A 165 14.86 1.82 11.58
C LYS A 165 14.38 0.47 11.04
N GLY A 166 13.45 0.47 10.07
CA GLY A 166 12.81 -0.73 9.56
C GLY A 166 12.22 -1.59 10.69
N SER A 167 11.77 -0.95 11.78
CA SER A 167 11.40 -1.70 12.98
C SER A 167 10.25 -2.64 12.64
N ARG A 168 10.42 -3.93 12.95
CA ARG A 168 9.34 -4.93 12.79
C ARG A 168 8.22 -4.74 13.82
N GLN A 169 8.20 -3.61 14.53
CA GLN A 169 7.23 -3.34 15.56
C GLN A 169 5.89 -3.02 14.91
N SER A 170 4.87 -3.84 15.23
CA SER A 170 3.51 -3.57 14.80
C SER A 170 2.99 -2.33 15.53
N LEU A 171 2.56 -1.34 14.75
CA LEU A 171 1.81 -0.19 15.27
C LEU A 171 0.38 -0.59 15.60
N LYS A 172 -0.22 0.13 16.56
CA LYS A 172 -1.60 -0.12 17.02
C LYS A 172 -2.57 0.85 16.36
N VAL A 173 -3.72 0.35 15.93
CA VAL A 173 -4.84 1.19 15.53
C VAL A 173 -5.61 1.63 16.76
N ARG A 174 -5.89 2.92 16.85
CA ARG A 174 -6.69 3.56 17.88
C ARG A 174 -7.79 4.41 17.24
N GLU A 175 -8.77 4.83 18.02
CA GLU A 175 -9.87 5.66 17.52
C GLU A 175 -10.15 6.79 18.51
N HIS A 176 -9.97 8.02 18.06
CA HIS A 176 -10.32 9.22 18.82
C HIS A 176 -11.73 9.67 18.44
N SER A 177 -12.47 10.23 19.40
CA SER A 177 -13.86 10.70 19.22
C SER A 177 -14.00 11.72 18.07
N VAL A 178 -12.99 12.57 17.87
CA VAL A 178 -12.99 13.68 16.89
C VAL A 178 -12.13 13.37 15.66
N TYR A 179 -10.96 12.76 15.85
CA TYR A 179 -9.99 12.52 14.80
C TYR A 179 -10.29 11.25 13.98
N GLY A 180 -11.16 10.39 14.52
CA GLY A 180 -11.50 9.10 13.94
C GLY A 180 -10.38 8.06 14.15
N PRO A 181 -10.43 6.96 13.39
CA PRO A 181 -9.42 5.91 13.44
C PRO A 181 -8.05 6.38 12.95
N TYR A 182 -7.00 6.07 13.71
CA TYR A 182 -5.62 6.41 13.39
C TYR A 182 -4.64 5.34 13.87
N VAL A 183 -3.39 5.43 13.40
CA VAL A 183 -2.31 4.53 13.79
C VAL A 183 -1.38 5.29 14.73
N ASP A 184 -1.29 4.82 15.97
CA ASP A 184 -0.42 5.41 16.99
C ASP A 184 1.04 5.09 16.66
N GLY A 185 1.87 6.15 16.59
CA GLY A 185 3.29 6.06 16.25
C GLY A 185 3.59 6.03 14.75
N LEU A 186 2.59 6.18 13.86
CA LEU A 186 2.83 6.25 12.42
C LEU A 186 3.51 7.57 12.04
N SER A 187 4.59 7.48 11.26
CA SER A 187 5.32 8.64 10.74
C SER A 187 4.43 9.50 9.84
N LYS A 188 4.43 10.80 10.12
CA LYS A 188 3.85 11.85 9.29
C LYS A 188 4.98 12.82 8.94
N LEU A 189 5.43 12.76 7.69
CA LEU A 189 6.61 13.50 7.23
C LEU A 189 6.16 14.71 6.43
N ALA A 190 6.72 15.88 6.75
CA ALA A 190 6.47 17.11 6.02
C ALA A 190 7.32 17.12 4.74
N VAL A 191 6.68 17.39 3.60
CA VAL A 191 7.32 17.36 2.28
C VAL A 191 7.13 18.69 1.57
N ALA A 192 8.13 19.13 0.81
CA ALA A 192 8.15 20.41 0.12
C ALA A 192 8.11 20.25 -1.41
N SER A 193 8.33 19.04 -1.93
CA SER A 193 8.31 18.77 -3.35
C SER A 193 7.81 17.37 -3.72
N TYR A 194 7.43 17.20 -4.99
CA TYR A 194 7.12 15.89 -5.55
C TYR A 194 8.30 14.91 -5.40
N LYS A 195 9.54 15.41 -5.53
CA LYS A 195 10.77 14.61 -5.42
C LYS A 195 10.92 14.01 -4.02
N ASP A 196 10.54 14.75 -2.97
CA ASP A 196 10.59 14.25 -1.59
C ASP A 196 9.63 13.05 -1.44
N ILE A 197 8.42 13.18 -1.97
CA ILE A 197 7.44 12.09 -1.97
C ILE A 197 7.94 10.90 -2.78
N GLU A 198 8.50 11.14 -3.97
CA GLU A 198 9.04 10.09 -4.84
C GLU A 198 10.14 9.28 -4.14
N SER A 199 11.06 9.94 -3.42
CA SER A 199 12.08 9.27 -2.60
C SER A 199 11.43 8.41 -1.52
N LEU A 200 10.52 9.00 -0.73
CA LEU A 200 9.82 8.29 0.35
C LEU A 200 8.99 7.09 -0.15
N MET A 201 8.37 7.20 -1.33
CA MET A 201 7.64 6.10 -1.96
C MET A 201 8.60 5.00 -2.44
N SER A 202 9.68 5.37 -3.12
CA SER A 202 10.72 4.42 -3.57
C SER A 202 11.30 3.65 -2.39
N GLU A 203 11.64 4.35 -1.32
CA GLU A 203 12.11 3.77 -0.06
C GLU A 203 11.07 2.87 0.60
N GLY A 204 9.82 3.31 0.74
CA GLY A 204 8.76 2.51 1.34
C GLY A 204 8.46 1.24 0.54
N ASN A 205 8.53 1.32 -0.79
CA ASN A 205 8.41 0.16 -1.68
C ASN A 205 9.60 -0.79 -1.54
N LYS A 206 10.83 -0.29 -1.38
CA LYS A 206 12.01 -1.11 -1.09
C LYS A 206 11.87 -1.82 0.26
N SER A 207 11.43 -1.11 1.31
CA SER A 207 11.16 -1.70 2.63
C SER A 207 10.14 -2.83 2.56
N ARG A 208 9.10 -2.66 1.73
CA ARG A 208 8.10 -3.71 1.44
C ARG A 208 8.73 -4.94 0.79
N THR A 209 9.71 -4.76 -0.10
CA THR A 209 10.41 -5.87 -0.79
C THR A 209 11.48 -6.55 0.09
N VAL A 210 12.19 -5.80 0.94
CA VAL A 210 13.21 -6.37 1.86
C VAL A 210 12.55 -7.30 2.88
N ALA A 211 11.37 -6.95 3.38
CA ALA A 211 10.56 -7.82 4.23
C ALA A 211 10.19 -9.15 3.54
N ALA A 212 10.14 -9.15 2.19
CA ALA A 212 9.73 -10.26 1.35
C ALA A 212 10.82 -11.31 1.14
N THR A 213 12.01 -11.13 1.75
CA THR A 213 13.06 -12.16 1.83
C THR A 213 12.60 -13.45 2.53
N ASN A 214 11.36 -13.49 3.03
CA ASN A 214 10.61 -14.70 3.34
C ASN A 214 9.58 -15.07 2.25
N MET A 215 10.00 -15.90 1.29
CA MET A 215 9.14 -16.77 0.46
C MET A 215 7.69 -16.26 0.15
N ASN A 216 7.54 -15.32 -0.80
CA ASN A 216 6.46 -15.15 -1.81
C ASN A 216 6.38 -13.68 -2.25
N GLU A 217 5.64 -13.41 -3.34
CA GLU A 217 5.27 -12.07 -3.86
C GLU A 217 4.46 -11.26 -2.80
N GLU A 218 5.14 -10.64 -1.81
CA GLU A 218 4.52 -9.99 -0.64
C GLU A 218 3.53 -8.88 -1.02
N SER A 219 3.72 -8.22 -2.16
CA SER A 219 2.82 -7.18 -2.66
C SER A 219 1.38 -7.66 -2.89
N SER A 220 1.20 -8.95 -3.19
CA SER A 220 -0.11 -9.59 -3.39
C SER A 220 -0.84 -9.90 -2.07
N ARG A 221 -0.13 -9.88 -0.94
CA ARG A 221 -0.59 -10.40 0.36
C ARG A 221 -0.69 -9.34 1.45
N SER A 222 -0.29 -8.11 1.16
CA SER A 222 -0.44 -6.98 2.07
C SER A 222 -1.25 -5.84 1.45
N HIS A 223 -1.87 -5.02 2.30
CA HIS A 223 -2.50 -3.78 1.87
C HIS A 223 -1.51 -2.63 2.08
N ALA A 224 -1.31 -1.80 1.08
CA ALA A 224 -0.54 -0.58 1.19
C ALA A 224 -1.48 0.62 1.25
N VAL A 225 -1.27 1.52 2.21
CA VAL A 225 -2.06 2.75 2.38
C VAL A 225 -1.12 3.94 2.40
N PHE A 226 -1.13 4.71 1.33
CA PHE A 226 -0.44 5.97 1.22
C PHE A 226 -1.41 7.10 1.52
N LYS A 227 -1.08 7.97 2.48
CA LYS A 227 -1.91 9.14 2.81
C LYS A 227 -1.15 10.43 2.57
N ILE A 228 -1.88 11.41 2.02
CA ILE A 228 -1.43 12.79 1.87
C ILE A 228 -2.39 13.67 2.66
N ILE A 229 -1.86 14.55 3.50
CA ILE A 229 -2.61 15.57 4.22
C ILE A 229 -2.21 16.91 3.60
N LEU A 230 -3.17 17.54 2.93
CA LEU A 230 -3.02 18.88 2.35
C LEU A 230 -3.71 19.88 3.28
N THR A 231 -2.93 20.75 3.90
CA THR A 231 -3.43 21.87 4.69
C THR A 231 -3.31 23.14 3.87
N HIS A 232 -4.45 23.71 3.50
CA HIS A 232 -4.56 24.98 2.80
C HIS A 232 -4.83 26.08 3.84
N ILE A 233 -3.88 26.99 4.00
CA ILE A 233 -3.97 28.12 4.93
C ILE A 233 -4.39 29.35 4.13
N LEU A 234 -5.48 29.99 4.55
CA LEU A 234 -5.98 31.24 4.01
C LEU A 234 -5.68 32.36 5.00
N TYR A 235 -5.05 33.43 4.53
CA TYR A 235 -4.69 34.60 5.32
C TYR A 235 -5.51 35.81 4.86
N ASP A 236 -6.29 36.40 5.76
CA ASP A 236 -6.94 37.68 5.52
C ASP A 236 -6.01 38.81 5.97
N VAL A 237 -5.33 39.41 5.00
CA VAL A 237 -4.38 40.52 5.18
C VAL A 237 -5.03 41.72 5.88
N LYS A 238 -6.35 41.93 5.72
CA LYS A 238 -7.04 43.10 6.29
C LYS A 238 -7.34 42.92 7.78
N SER A 239 -7.73 41.72 8.20
CA SER A 239 -8.03 41.41 9.60
C SER A 239 -6.82 40.85 10.36
N GLY A 240 -5.77 40.44 9.66
CA GLY A 240 -4.61 39.75 10.23
C GLY A 240 -4.93 38.35 10.74
N THR A 241 -6.07 37.78 10.35
CA THR A 241 -6.52 36.45 10.78
C THR A 241 -6.21 35.40 9.73
N SER A 242 -6.09 34.14 10.16
CA SER A 242 -5.93 32.99 9.28
C SER A 242 -6.97 31.92 9.58
N GLY A 243 -7.40 31.22 8.54
CA GLY A 243 -8.15 29.97 8.61
C GLY A 243 -7.42 28.87 7.87
N GLU A 244 -7.78 27.62 8.16
CA GLU A 244 -7.24 26.45 7.46
C GLU A 244 -8.35 25.54 6.92
N LYS A 245 -8.10 24.93 5.77
CA LYS A 245 -8.87 23.81 5.24
C LYS A 245 -7.95 22.60 5.12
N VAL A 246 -8.40 21.43 5.54
CA VAL A 246 -7.58 20.22 5.49
C VAL A 246 -8.23 19.13 4.64
N GLY A 247 -7.61 18.85 3.50
CA GLY A 247 -7.92 17.70 2.66
C GLY A 247 -7.06 16.50 3.04
N LYS A 248 -7.67 15.32 3.22
CA LYS A 248 -6.94 14.06 3.46
C LYS A 248 -7.17 13.11 2.30
N LEU A 249 -6.12 12.82 1.54
CA LEU A 249 -6.13 11.81 0.48
C LEU A 249 -5.67 10.47 1.04
N SER A 250 -6.47 9.42 0.87
CA SER A 250 -6.10 8.04 1.16
C SER A 250 -6.04 7.23 -0.14
N LEU A 251 -4.85 6.80 -0.52
CA LEU A 251 -4.56 6.06 -1.74
C LEU A 251 -4.16 4.64 -1.36
N VAL A 252 -5.04 3.68 -1.67
CA VAL A 252 -4.98 2.32 -1.12
C VAL A 252 -4.78 1.29 -2.22
N ASP A 253 -3.73 0.49 -2.10
CA ASP A 253 -3.49 -0.70 -2.92
C ASP A 253 -3.76 -1.94 -2.06
N LEU A 254 -4.88 -2.63 -2.32
CA LEU A 254 -5.28 -3.78 -1.51
C LEU A 254 -4.53 -5.06 -1.92
N ALA A 255 -4.45 -6.03 -1.02
CA ALA A 255 -4.06 -7.39 -1.33
C ALA A 255 -4.97 -8.03 -2.41
N GLY A 256 -4.51 -9.13 -3.00
CA GLY A 256 -5.26 -9.95 -3.96
C GLY A 256 -6.59 -10.46 -3.38
N SER A 257 -7.67 -10.32 -4.16
CA SER A 257 -9.01 -10.76 -3.77
C SER A 257 -9.29 -12.25 -3.99
N GLU A 258 -8.35 -12.99 -4.56
CA GLU A 258 -8.48 -14.41 -4.85
C GLU A 258 -8.57 -15.28 -3.58
N ARG A 259 -9.28 -16.40 -3.69
CA ARG A 259 -9.48 -17.31 -2.56
C ARG A 259 -8.21 -18.13 -2.27
N ALA A 260 -7.91 -18.32 -0.98
CA ALA A 260 -6.77 -19.13 -0.53
C ALA A 260 -6.76 -20.58 -1.04
N THR A 261 -7.92 -21.15 -1.42
CA THR A 261 -7.97 -22.52 -1.97
C THR A 261 -7.29 -22.65 -3.34
N LYS A 262 -7.17 -21.56 -4.11
CA LYS A 262 -6.45 -21.55 -5.39
C LYS A 262 -4.93 -21.47 -5.23
N THR A 263 -4.43 -21.07 -4.06
CA THR A 263 -2.98 -20.85 -3.85
C THR A 263 -2.23 -22.09 -3.38
N GLY A 264 -2.94 -23.19 -3.06
CA GLY A 264 -2.33 -24.44 -2.59
C GLY A 264 -1.60 -24.33 -1.24
N ALA A 265 -1.91 -23.30 -0.44
CA ALA A 265 -1.21 -23.01 0.81
C ALA A 265 -1.53 -24.03 1.93
N ALA A 266 -0.50 -24.49 2.66
CA ALA A 266 -0.62 -25.38 3.83
C ALA A 266 0.13 -24.80 5.06
N GLY A 267 -0.26 -25.24 6.27
CA GLY A 267 0.42 -24.86 7.52
C GLY A 267 0.27 -23.37 7.87
N ASP A 268 1.36 -22.72 8.31
CA ASP A 268 1.34 -21.30 8.70
C ASP A 268 0.97 -20.35 7.56
N ARG A 269 1.19 -20.75 6.30
CA ARG A 269 0.72 -20.02 5.11
C ARG A 269 -0.80 -19.98 5.00
N LEU A 270 -1.49 -21.01 5.51
CA LEU A 270 -2.95 -21.05 5.55
C LEU A 270 -3.49 -20.12 6.66
N LYS A 271 -2.82 -20.03 7.81
CA LYS A 271 -3.15 -19.05 8.85
C LYS A 271 -2.94 -17.62 8.37
N GLU A 272 -1.82 -17.36 7.71
CA GLU A 272 -1.52 -16.07 7.09
C GLU A 272 -2.54 -15.72 6.00
N GLY A 273 -2.82 -16.65 5.08
CA GLY A 273 -3.87 -16.49 4.06
C GLY A 273 -5.25 -16.27 4.68
N SER A 274 -5.55 -16.89 5.82
CA SER A 274 -6.79 -16.67 6.57
C SER A 274 -6.90 -15.24 7.09
N ASN A 275 -5.81 -14.66 7.60
CA ASN A 275 -5.81 -13.29 8.13
C ASN A 275 -5.80 -12.22 7.02
N ILE A 276 -5.11 -12.46 5.91
CA ILE A 276 -5.20 -11.58 4.72
C ILE A 276 -6.64 -11.57 4.20
N ASN A 277 -7.24 -12.76 4.09
CA ASN A 277 -8.63 -12.89 3.71
C ASN A 277 -9.58 -12.33 4.77
N LYS A 278 -9.20 -12.27 6.06
CA LYS A 278 -10.00 -11.63 7.10
C LYS A 278 -10.22 -10.15 6.79
N SER A 279 -9.17 -9.41 6.45
CA SER A 279 -9.29 -7.99 6.07
C SER A 279 -10.22 -7.78 4.87
N LEU A 280 -10.05 -8.54 3.79
CA LEU A 280 -10.88 -8.43 2.58
C LEU A 280 -12.31 -8.96 2.74
N THR A 281 -12.50 -10.04 3.52
CA THR A 281 -13.81 -10.60 3.84
C THR A 281 -14.60 -9.59 4.66
N THR A 282 -13.98 -9.00 5.68
CA THR A 282 -14.60 -7.96 6.51
C THR A 282 -14.95 -6.74 5.68
N LEU A 283 -14.07 -6.31 4.76
CA LEU A 283 -14.37 -5.25 3.81
C LEU A 283 -15.63 -5.56 2.99
N GLY A 284 -15.78 -6.81 2.55
CA GLY A 284 -16.98 -7.28 1.83
C GLY A 284 -18.26 -7.24 2.66
N LEU A 285 -18.15 -7.56 3.95
CA LEU A 285 -19.26 -7.46 4.90
C LEU A 285 -19.66 -6.00 5.16
N VAL A 286 -18.68 -5.10 5.35
CA VAL A 286 -18.91 -3.66 5.52
C VAL A 286 -19.62 -3.09 4.29
N ILE A 287 -19.10 -3.35 3.08
CA ILE A 287 -19.70 -2.88 1.82
C ILE A 287 -21.12 -3.40 1.66
N SER A 288 -21.36 -4.68 1.95
CA SER A 288 -22.69 -5.28 1.85
C SER A 288 -23.66 -4.67 2.87
N ALA A 289 -23.22 -4.45 4.11
CA ALA A 289 -24.04 -3.85 5.15
C ALA A 289 -24.43 -2.40 4.80
N LEU A 290 -23.47 -1.60 4.31
CA LEU A 290 -23.70 -0.21 3.89
C LEU A 290 -24.60 -0.11 2.66
N ALA A 291 -24.41 -0.99 1.67
CA ALA A 291 -25.26 -1.03 0.48
C ALA A 291 -26.72 -1.41 0.85
N ASP A 292 -26.91 -2.37 1.77
CA ASP A 292 -28.24 -2.74 2.27
C ASP A 292 -28.91 -1.56 2.99
N GLN A 293 -28.19 -0.89 3.89
CA GLN A 293 -28.69 0.30 4.62
C GLN A 293 -29.12 1.41 3.67
N ALA A 294 -28.31 1.71 2.65
CA ALA A 294 -28.62 2.72 1.64
C ALA A 294 -29.84 2.35 0.78
N ALA A 295 -30.06 1.05 0.54
CA ALA A 295 -31.26 0.53 -0.12
C ALA A 295 -32.51 0.50 0.79
N GLY A 296 -32.41 1.03 2.02
CA GLY A 296 -33.50 1.04 3.00
C GLY A 296 -33.77 -0.33 3.64
N LYS A 297 -32.94 -1.34 3.37
CA LYS A 297 -33.02 -2.68 3.97
C LYS A 297 -32.23 -2.67 5.27
N ASN A 298 -32.87 -3.02 6.38
CA ASN A 298 -32.23 -3.11 7.70
C ASN A 298 -31.40 -1.86 8.06
N LYS A 299 -32.07 -0.69 8.20
CA LYS A 299 -31.42 0.59 8.52
C LYS A 299 -30.49 0.55 9.76
N ASN A 300 -30.74 -0.37 10.70
CA ASN A 300 -29.95 -0.54 11.92
C ASN A 300 -28.99 -1.76 11.86
N LYS A 301 -28.71 -2.30 10.67
CA LYS A 301 -27.76 -3.41 10.52
C LYS A 301 -26.40 -2.96 11.02
N PHE A 302 -25.81 -3.72 11.94
CA PHE A 302 -24.47 -3.45 12.44
C PHE A 302 -23.44 -3.51 11.29
N VAL A 303 -22.55 -2.52 11.22
CA VAL A 303 -21.46 -2.47 10.23
C VAL A 303 -20.14 -2.83 10.92
N PRO A 304 -19.50 -3.95 10.59
CA PRO A 304 -18.39 -4.53 11.35
C PRO A 304 -17.04 -3.88 11.04
N TYR A 305 -16.90 -2.55 11.18
CA TYR A 305 -15.63 -1.87 10.88
C TYR A 305 -14.47 -2.35 11.76
N ARG A 306 -14.74 -2.71 13.00
CA ARG A 306 -13.71 -3.09 13.98
C ARG A 306 -13.23 -4.55 13.84
N ASP A 307 -13.86 -5.33 12.98
CA ASP A 307 -13.53 -6.76 12.85
C ASP A 307 -12.21 -6.97 12.11
N SER A 308 -11.74 -5.99 11.33
CA SER A 308 -10.40 -5.97 10.75
C SER A 308 -9.73 -4.60 10.84
N VAL A 309 -8.39 -4.62 10.86
CA VAL A 309 -7.56 -3.40 10.87
C VAL A 309 -7.84 -2.51 9.65
N LEU A 310 -7.94 -3.12 8.47
CA LEU A 310 -8.21 -2.39 7.23
C LEU A 310 -9.55 -1.67 7.27
N THR A 311 -10.64 -2.35 7.65
CA THR A 311 -11.96 -1.71 7.68
C THR A 311 -12.07 -0.67 8.77
N TRP A 312 -11.32 -0.82 9.86
CA TRP A 312 -11.31 0.18 10.92
C TRP A 312 -10.65 1.46 10.43
N LEU A 313 -9.50 1.36 9.75
CA LEU A 313 -8.79 2.51 9.18
C LEU A 313 -9.53 3.17 8.01
N LEU A 314 -10.37 2.41 7.29
CA LEU A 314 -11.20 2.90 6.18
C LEU A 314 -12.63 3.26 6.60
N LYS A 315 -12.93 3.29 7.89
CA LYS A 315 -14.27 3.60 8.41
C LYS A 315 -14.83 4.91 7.84
N ASP A 316 -14.03 5.97 7.82
CA ASP A 316 -14.44 7.26 7.26
C ASP A 316 -14.55 7.24 5.73
N SER A 317 -13.82 6.34 5.06
CA SER A 317 -13.85 6.20 3.60
C SER A 317 -15.10 5.49 3.10
N LEU A 318 -15.74 4.64 3.91
CA LEU A 318 -16.89 3.84 3.51
C LEU A 318 -18.07 4.17 4.41
N GLY A 319 -19.03 4.97 3.94
CA GLY A 319 -20.20 5.39 4.72
C GLY A 319 -19.94 6.59 5.66
N GLY A 320 -18.75 7.20 5.62
CA GLY A 320 -18.35 8.30 6.50
C GLY A 320 -18.08 9.63 5.79
N ASN A 321 -17.24 10.46 6.41
CA ASN A 321 -16.81 11.76 5.89
C ASN A 321 -15.67 11.59 4.88
N SER A 322 -15.98 11.17 3.65
CA SER A 322 -15.00 11.07 2.56
C SER A 322 -15.65 11.01 1.18
N LYS A 323 -14.99 11.59 0.18
CA LYS A 323 -15.28 11.41 -1.25
C LYS A 323 -14.51 10.19 -1.76
N THR A 324 -15.21 9.07 -1.91
CA THR A 324 -14.55 7.78 -2.17
C THR A 324 -14.80 7.27 -3.57
N ALA A 325 -13.73 6.75 -4.20
CA ALA A 325 -13.77 6.02 -5.44
C ALA A 325 -13.13 4.62 -5.29
N MET A 326 -13.77 3.62 -5.88
CA MET A 326 -13.24 2.27 -6.00
C MET A 326 -12.77 2.04 -7.44
N VAL A 327 -11.56 1.49 -7.61
CA VAL A 327 -11.09 0.99 -8.90
C VAL A 327 -11.01 -0.54 -8.86
N ALA A 328 -11.97 -1.19 -9.49
CA ALA A 328 -12.01 -2.64 -9.61
C ALA A 328 -11.15 -3.08 -10.80
N THR A 329 -10.03 -3.74 -10.57
CA THR A 329 -9.12 -4.20 -11.62
C THR A 329 -9.41 -5.68 -11.95
N VAL A 330 -9.49 -6.01 -13.24
CA VAL A 330 -9.83 -7.37 -13.70
C VAL A 330 -8.90 -7.85 -14.81
N SER A 331 -8.62 -9.16 -14.80
CA SER A 331 -8.00 -9.86 -15.95
C SER A 331 -9.05 -10.03 -17.06
N PRO A 332 -8.65 -9.99 -18.34
CA PRO A 332 -9.54 -10.35 -19.45
C PRO A 332 -9.71 -11.86 -19.67
N ALA A 333 -8.88 -12.70 -19.06
CA ALA A 333 -8.73 -14.10 -19.43
C ALA A 333 -9.76 -15.07 -18.81
N ALA A 334 -10.15 -16.10 -19.57
CA ALA A 334 -11.19 -17.09 -19.20
C ALA A 334 -10.86 -17.94 -17.96
N ASP A 335 -9.59 -18.24 -17.72
CA ASP A 335 -9.10 -18.96 -16.54
C ASP A 335 -9.43 -18.23 -15.22
N ASN A 336 -9.63 -16.92 -15.31
CA ASN A 336 -9.94 -16.05 -14.18
C ASN A 336 -11.43 -15.72 -14.05
N TYR A 337 -12.32 -16.36 -14.83
CA TYR A 337 -13.74 -16.02 -14.93
C TYR A 337 -14.46 -15.84 -13.58
N ASP A 338 -14.25 -16.76 -12.63
CA ASP A 338 -14.92 -16.69 -11.31
C ASP A 338 -14.43 -15.50 -10.47
N GLU A 339 -13.14 -15.16 -10.55
CA GLU A 339 -12.59 -14.01 -9.83
C GLU A 339 -13.06 -12.70 -10.47
N ILE A 340 -13.09 -12.63 -11.81
CA ILE A 340 -13.65 -11.49 -12.56
C ILE A 340 -15.09 -11.26 -12.12
N LEU A 341 -15.92 -12.31 -12.14
CA LEU A 341 -17.31 -12.22 -11.71
C LEU A 341 -17.45 -11.77 -10.25
N SER A 342 -16.59 -12.28 -9.36
CA SER A 342 -16.57 -11.90 -7.95
C SER A 342 -16.28 -10.40 -7.80
N THR A 343 -15.23 -9.90 -8.46
CA THR A 343 -14.82 -8.49 -8.46
C THR A 343 -15.91 -7.58 -9.03
N LEU A 344 -16.51 -7.94 -10.17
CA LEU A 344 -17.59 -7.16 -10.78
C LEU A 344 -18.82 -7.04 -9.86
N ARG A 345 -19.23 -8.13 -9.21
CA ARG A 345 -20.34 -8.11 -8.22
C ARG A 345 -19.99 -7.32 -6.96
N TYR A 346 -18.72 -7.34 -6.57
CA TYR A 346 -18.24 -6.57 -5.44
C TYR A 346 -18.32 -5.07 -5.72
N ALA A 347 -17.81 -4.66 -6.88
CA ALA A 347 -17.87 -3.30 -7.39
C ALA A 347 -19.32 -2.81 -7.56
N ASP A 348 -20.22 -3.67 -8.05
CA ASP A 348 -21.63 -3.35 -8.24
C ASP A 348 -22.37 -3.07 -6.93
N ARG A 349 -21.92 -3.69 -5.81
CA ARG A 349 -22.45 -3.37 -4.47
C ARG A 349 -21.86 -2.07 -3.93
N ALA A 350 -20.57 -1.83 -4.14
CA ALA A 350 -19.87 -0.65 -3.62
C ALA A 350 -20.50 0.66 -4.10
N LYS A 351 -20.99 0.74 -5.35
CA LYS A 351 -21.63 1.94 -5.92
C LYS A 351 -22.90 2.38 -5.18
N ASN A 352 -23.49 1.51 -4.36
CA ASN A 352 -24.69 1.81 -3.58
C ASN A 352 -24.39 2.41 -2.21
N ILE A 353 -23.12 2.41 -1.78
CA ILE A 353 -22.72 3.05 -0.52
C ILE A 353 -22.87 4.56 -0.65
N VAL A 354 -23.46 5.18 0.36
CA VAL A 354 -23.64 6.64 0.44
C VAL A 354 -22.71 7.19 1.51
N ASN A 355 -21.85 8.13 1.13
CA ASN A 355 -20.97 8.86 2.03
C ASN A 355 -21.52 10.26 2.33
N HIS A 356 -21.10 10.82 3.45
CA HIS A 356 -21.50 12.15 3.94
C HIS A 356 -20.26 13.03 4.09
N ALA A 357 -19.65 13.38 2.96
CA ALA A 357 -18.46 14.22 2.94
C ALA A 357 -18.77 15.69 3.27
N VAL A 358 -17.99 16.28 4.17
CA VAL A 358 -18.04 17.68 4.58
C VAL A 358 -16.66 18.32 4.44
N VAL A 359 -16.61 19.63 4.23
CA VAL A 359 -15.35 20.38 4.20
C VAL A 359 -14.80 20.46 5.63
N ASN A 360 -13.51 20.16 5.79
CA ASN A 360 -12.84 20.23 7.08
C ASN A 360 -12.20 21.61 7.25
N GLU A 361 -12.97 22.57 7.79
CA GLU A 361 -12.50 23.91 8.14
C GLU A 361 -12.00 23.95 9.60
N ASP A 362 -10.86 24.59 9.80
CA ASP A 362 -10.13 24.74 11.07
C ASP A 362 -10.07 23.46 11.92
N PRO A 363 -9.80 22.27 11.33
CA PRO A 363 -9.91 21.03 12.07
C PRO A 363 -8.83 20.92 13.14
N ASN A 364 -7.63 21.45 12.95
CA ASN A 364 -6.58 21.39 13.97
C ASN A 364 -6.97 22.25 15.17
N ALA A 365 -7.45 23.48 14.95
CA ALA A 365 -7.92 24.35 16.01
C ALA A 365 -9.08 23.73 16.79
N ARG A 366 -10.06 23.13 16.09
CA ARG A 366 -11.18 22.41 16.71
C ARG A 366 -10.72 21.21 17.52
N ILE A 367 -9.88 20.35 16.94
CA ILE A 367 -9.37 19.14 17.60
C ILE A 367 -8.54 19.49 18.84
N ILE A 368 -7.64 20.48 18.75
CA ILE A 368 -6.82 20.93 19.89
C ILE A 368 -7.71 21.45 21.03
N ARG A 369 -8.76 22.22 20.71
CA ARG A 369 -9.71 22.70 21.72
C ARG A 369 -10.42 21.55 22.42
N GLU A 370 -10.97 20.61 21.65
CA GLU A 370 -11.72 19.47 22.20
C GLU A 370 -10.82 18.52 23.00
N LEU A 371 -9.60 18.26 22.53
CA LEU A 371 -8.59 17.50 23.28
C LEU A 371 -8.23 18.18 24.61
N ARG A 372 -8.05 19.51 24.63
CA ARG A 372 -7.77 20.25 25.87
C ARG A 372 -8.93 20.19 26.86
N GLU A 373 -10.17 20.26 26.36
CA GLU A 373 -11.37 20.07 27.20
C GLU A 373 -11.45 18.64 27.75
N GLU A 374 -11.17 17.62 26.93
CA GLU A 374 -11.12 16.22 27.36
C GLU A 374 -10.03 16.00 28.43
N VAL A 375 -8.81 16.50 28.20
CA VAL A 375 -7.72 16.47 29.18
C VAL A 375 -8.13 17.13 30.50
N GLY A 376 -8.83 18.27 30.45
CA GLY A 376 -9.35 18.94 31.65
C GLY A 376 -10.33 18.07 32.44
N LYS A 377 -11.31 17.46 31.74
CA LYS A 377 -12.29 16.54 32.35
C LYS A 377 -11.63 15.28 32.91
N LEU A 378 -10.69 14.68 32.18
CA LEU A 378 -9.96 13.49 32.60
C LEU A 378 -9.12 13.77 33.84
N ARG A 379 -8.42 14.91 33.92
CA ARG A 379 -7.67 15.34 35.11
C ARG A 379 -8.58 15.52 36.32
N GLU A 380 -9.76 16.13 36.14
CA GLU A 380 -10.74 16.29 37.23
C GLU A 380 -11.34 14.95 37.68
N GLN A 381 -11.62 14.04 36.74
CA GLN A 381 -12.07 12.68 37.07
C GLN A 381 -10.99 11.89 37.79
N LEU A 382 -9.72 12.02 37.39
CA LEU A 382 -8.58 11.37 38.04
C LEU A 382 -8.33 11.90 39.45
N SER A 383 -8.47 13.21 39.68
CA SER A 383 -8.34 13.78 41.03
C SER A 383 -9.49 13.33 41.94
N LYS A 384 -10.72 13.23 41.42
CA LYS A 384 -11.88 12.66 42.14
C LYS A 384 -11.78 11.15 42.34
N ALA A 385 -11.10 10.44 41.43
CA ALA A 385 -10.93 9.00 41.43
C ALA A 385 -9.61 8.53 42.07
N GLU A 386 -8.90 9.38 42.82
CA GLU A 386 -7.71 9.01 43.60
C GLU A 386 -7.95 7.81 44.53
N ALA A 387 -9.21 7.51 44.86
CA ALA A 387 -9.62 6.32 45.61
C ALA A 387 -9.66 4.99 44.81
N MET A 388 -9.67 5.02 43.47
CA MET A 388 -9.96 3.82 42.64
C MET A 388 -8.89 3.41 41.62
N LYS A 389 -7.76 4.14 41.50
CA LYS A 389 -6.62 3.81 40.59
C LYS A 389 -7.09 3.21 39.26
N SER A 390 -7.84 3.95 38.44
CA SER A 390 -8.22 3.47 37.10
C SER A 390 -7.05 3.67 36.13
N PRO A 391 -6.32 2.60 35.74
CA PRO A 391 -5.25 2.71 34.74
C PRO A 391 -5.80 3.17 33.37
N GLU A 392 -7.03 2.78 33.02
CA GLU A 392 -7.64 3.13 31.74
C GLU A 392 -7.83 4.66 31.57
N LEU A 393 -8.18 5.37 32.65
CA LEU A 393 -8.30 6.84 32.60
C LEU A 393 -6.93 7.52 32.48
N LYS A 394 -5.88 6.95 33.08
CA LYS A 394 -4.52 7.46 32.95
C LYS A 394 -3.99 7.28 31.53
N ASP A 395 -4.17 6.09 30.97
CA ASP A 395 -3.72 5.78 29.61
C ASP A 395 -4.41 6.69 28.58
N ARG A 396 -5.72 6.96 28.75
CA ARG A 396 -6.47 7.90 27.89
C ARG A 396 -6.01 9.35 28.04
N LEU A 397 -5.64 9.76 29.26
CA LEU A 397 -5.11 11.10 29.51
C LEU A 397 -3.75 11.28 28.82
N GLU A 398 -2.82 10.34 29.02
CA GLU A 398 -1.49 10.37 28.40
C GLU A 398 -1.58 10.34 26.88
N GLU A 399 -2.50 9.54 26.32
CA GLU A 399 -2.81 9.51 24.89
C GLU A 399 -3.29 10.87 24.36
N SER A 400 -4.24 11.50 25.07
CA SER A 400 -4.79 12.80 24.66
C SER A 400 -3.73 13.91 24.73
N GLU A 401 -2.89 13.90 25.77
CA GLU A 401 -1.77 14.84 25.93
C GLU A 401 -0.72 14.67 24.83
N LYS A 402 -0.36 13.42 24.50
CA LYS A 402 0.56 13.10 23.40
C LYS A 402 0.03 13.62 22.06
N LEU A 403 -1.26 13.43 21.77
CA LEU A 403 -1.89 13.94 20.54
C LEU A 403 -1.82 15.47 20.46
N ILE A 404 -2.10 16.18 21.56
CA ILE A 404 -1.97 17.65 21.59
C ILE A 404 -0.53 18.04 21.27
N GLN A 405 0.45 17.40 21.90
CA GLN A 405 1.86 17.71 21.69
C GLN A 405 2.26 17.51 20.23
N GLU A 406 1.89 16.38 19.61
CA GLU A 406 2.14 16.10 18.20
C GLU A 406 1.49 17.12 17.25
N MET A 407 0.28 17.58 17.56
CA MET A 407 -0.42 18.58 16.73
C MET A 407 0.13 20.00 16.89
N THR A 408 0.82 20.29 18.00
CA THR A 408 1.43 21.61 18.25
C THR A 408 2.86 21.75 17.72
N VAL A 409 3.48 20.68 17.21
CA VAL A 409 4.82 20.74 16.61
C VAL A 409 4.83 21.73 15.43
N THR A 410 5.81 22.61 15.43
CA THR A 410 5.92 23.66 14.39
C THR A 410 6.24 23.05 13.03
N TRP A 411 5.89 23.78 11.96
CA TRP A 411 6.18 23.31 10.59
C TRP A 411 7.69 23.15 10.34
N GLU A 412 8.50 24.08 10.84
CA GLU A 412 9.96 24.03 10.73
C GLU A 412 10.53 22.80 11.43
N GLU A 413 10.04 22.46 12.62
CA GLU A 413 10.45 21.23 13.32
C GLU A 413 10.05 19.97 12.56
N LYS A 414 8.87 19.94 11.92
CA LYS A 414 8.44 18.81 11.09
C LYS A 414 9.34 18.62 9.86
N LEU A 415 9.72 19.72 9.19
CA LEU A 415 10.65 19.68 8.06
C LEU A 415 12.03 19.18 8.50
N ARG A 416 12.59 19.75 9.58
CA ARG A 416 13.87 19.31 10.14
C ARG A 416 13.85 17.82 10.49
N LYS A 417 12.79 17.34 11.15
CA LYS A 417 12.63 15.93 11.48
C LYS A 417 12.58 15.05 10.23
N THR A 418 11.94 15.51 9.17
CA THR A 418 11.87 14.76 7.91
C THR A 418 13.25 14.65 7.26
N GLU A 419 14.03 15.72 7.27
CA GLU A 419 15.40 15.72 6.77
C GLU A 419 16.33 14.81 7.61
N GLU A 420 16.22 14.86 8.94
CA GLU A 420 16.96 13.96 9.84
C GLU A 420 16.63 12.48 9.56
N ILE A 421 15.34 12.16 9.36
CA ILE A 421 14.89 10.79 9.02
C ILE A 421 15.44 10.36 7.66
N ALA A 422 15.43 11.24 6.66
CA ALA A 422 15.97 10.95 5.33
C ALA A 422 17.48 10.67 5.39
N GLN A 423 18.24 11.48 6.13
CA GLN A 423 19.69 11.27 6.31
C GLN A 423 20.01 9.98 7.07
N GLU A 424 19.28 9.69 8.15
CA GLU A 424 19.45 8.46 8.92
C GLU A 424 19.16 7.23 8.07
N ARG A 425 18.07 7.26 7.30
CA ARG A 425 17.72 6.18 6.39
C ARG A 425 18.76 6.03 5.29
N GLN A 426 19.25 7.11 4.69
CA GLN A 426 20.29 7.05 3.68
C GLN A 426 21.53 6.32 4.19
N LYS A 427 22.00 6.66 5.40
CA LYS A 427 23.12 5.96 6.05
C LYS A 427 22.82 4.48 6.28
N GLN A 428 21.60 4.14 6.69
CA GLN A 428 21.21 2.74 6.92
C GLN A 428 21.15 1.94 5.61
N LEU A 429 20.53 2.49 4.56
CA LEU A 429 20.50 1.86 3.24
C LEU A 429 21.93 1.69 2.68
N GLU A 430 22.78 2.70 2.80
CA GLU A 430 24.19 2.62 2.41
C GLU A 430 24.94 1.53 3.22
N SER A 431 24.68 1.42 4.53
CA SER A 431 25.28 0.39 5.38
C SER A 431 24.81 -1.03 5.03
N LEU A 432 23.57 -1.17 4.54
CA LEU A 432 23.00 -2.41 4.02
C LEU A 432 23.41 -2.67 2.56
N GLY A 433 24.04 -1.70 1.90
CA GLY A 433 24.51 -1.78 0.53
C GLY A 433 23.51 -1.40 -0.56
N ILE A 434 22.39 -0.80 -0.19
CA ILE A 434 21.29 -0.41 -1.08
C ILE A 434 21.52 1.04 -1.56
N SER A 435 21.64 1.24 -2.87
CA SER A 435 21.74 2.59 -3.46
C SER A 435 20.36 3.26 -3.66
N LEU A 436 20.32 4.59 -3.54
CA LEU A 436 19.10 5.42 -3.62
C LEU A 436 18.85 6.04 -5.01
N GLN A 437 19.72 5.87 -6.00
CA GLN A 437 19.53 6.46 -7.33
C GLN A 437 18.48 5.70 -8.16
N SER A 438 17.72 6.44 -8.97
CA SER A 438 16.55 6.00 -9.75
C SER A 438 16.83 4.97 -10.85
N SER A 439 18.09 4.64 -11.12
CA SER A 439 18.52 3.81 -12.26
C SER A 439 19.40 2.61 -11.88
N GLY A 440 19.15 2.01 -10.72
CA GLY A 440 19.83 0.78 -10.30
C GLY A 440 20.93 1.00 -9.26
N ILE A 441 21.45 -0.11 -8.74
CA ILE A 441 22.44 -0.07 -7.67
C ILE A 441 23.81 0.27 -8.27
N LYS A 442 24.29 1.49 -8.01
CA LYS A 442 25.67 1.85 -8.32
C LYS A 442 26.56 1.22 -7.26
N VAL A 443 27.10 0.05 -7.58
CA VAL A 443 28.05 -0.64 -6.73
C VAL A 443 29.39 0.07 -6.85
N GLY A 444 30.07 0.30 -5.73
CA GLY A 444 31.44 0.82 -5.77
C GLY A 444 32.35 -0.18 -6.49
N ASP A 445 33.14 0.29 -7.46
CA ASP A 445 33.97 -0.54 -8.36
C ASP A 445 34.98 -1.46 -7.64
N ASN A 446 35.24 -1.23 -6.33
CA ASN A 446 36.21 -1.96 -5.51
C ASN A 446 35.59 -2.82 -4.39
N LYS A 447 34.31 -3.21 -4.48
CA LYS A 447 33.67 -4.07 -3.44
C LYS A 447 33.08 -5.34 -4.05
N CYS A 448 33.20 -6.45 -3.32
CA CYS A 448 32.51 -7.70 -3.64
C CYS A 448 31.09 -7.67 -3.05
N PHE A 449 30.11 -8.15 -3.78
CA PHE A 449 28.69 -8.10 -3.38
C PHE A 449 27.87 -9.19 -4.05
N LEU A 450 26.68 -9.44 -3.51
CA LEU A 450 25.65 -10.29 -4.10
C LEU A 450 24.41 -9.47 -4.42
N VAL A 451 23.76 -9.76 -5.55
CA VAL A 451 22.46 -9.18 -5.91
C VAL A 451 21.36 -10.23 -5.91
N ASN A 452 20.17 -9.90 -5.42
CA ASN A 452 19.05 -10.83 -5.51
C ASN A 452 18.57 -10.99 -6.96
N LEU A 453 18.18 -12.21 -7.33
CA LEU A 453 17.45 -12.50 -8.56
C LEU A 453 16.02 -12.93 -8.21
N ASN A 454 15.05 -12.34 -8.89
CA ASN A 454 13.62 -12.56 -8.75
C ASN A 454 13.02 -13.09 -10.07
N ALA A 455 11.85 -13.70 -9.99
CA ALA A 455 11.08 -14.11 -11.15
C ALA A 455 10.47 -12.91 -11.91
N ASP A 456 10.19 -11.82 -11.20
CA ASP A 456 9.86 -10.53 -11.81
C ASP A 456 11.15 -9.75 -12.13
N PRO A 457 11.47 -9.49 -13.42
CA PRO A 457 12.66 -8.74 -13.81
C PRO A 457 12.75 -7.34 -13.20
N ALA A 458 11.61 -6.71 -12.87
CA ALA A 458 11.59 -5.39 -12.23
C ALA A 458 12.05 -5.43 -10.76
N LEU A 459 12.11 -6.63 -10.16
CA LEU A 459 12.54 -6.86 -8.79
C LEU A 459 13.94 -7.50 -8.68
N ASN A 460 14.60 -7.72 -9.81
CA ASN A 460 15.99 -8.15 -9.87
C ASN A 460 16.91 -7.03 -9.40
N GLU A 461 17.99 -7.40 -8.71
CA GLU A 461 19.06 -6.47 -8.34
C GLU A 461 18.56 -5.28 -7.51
N LEU A 462 17.50 -5.48 -6.72
CA LEU A 462 16.98 -4.48 -5.78
C LEU A 462 17.63 -4.58 -4.40
N LEU A 463 18.17 -5.76 -4.06
CA LEU A 463 18.92 -6.04 -2.84
C LEU A 463 20.37 -6.29 -3.23
N VAL A 464 21.28 -5.48 -2.70
CA VAL A 464 22.73 -5.71 -2.76
C VAL A 464 23.24 -6.01 -1.37
N TYR A 465 23.95 -7.13 -1.24
CA TYR A 465 24.62 -7.52 0.00
C TYR A 465 26.12 -7.37 -0.21
N TYR A 466 26.74 -6.38 0.44
CA TYR A 466 28.20 -6.27 0.43
C TYR A 466 28.82 -7.40 1.23
N LEU A 467 29.77 -8.08 0.61
CA LEU A 467 30.52 -9.15 1.25
C LEU A 467 31.60 -8.52 2.14
N LYS A 468 31.66 -9.01 3.38
CA LYS A 468 32.76 -8.76 4.33
C LYS A 468 33.92 -9.72 4.02
N GLU A 469 35.08 -9.49 4.64
CA GLU A 469 36.19 -10.47 4.61
C GLU A 469 35.72 -11.86 5.03
N HIS A 470 34.80 -11.93 6.00
CA HIS A 470 34.11 -13.14 6.41
C HIS A 470 32.61 -12.84 6.54
N THR A 471 31.80 -13.46 5.69
CA THR A 471 30.34 -13.25 5.63
C THR A 471 29.62 -14.54 5.98
N LEU A 472 28.78 -14.50 7.02
CA LEU A 472 27.95 -15.61 7.47
C LEU A 472 26.55 -15.56 6.84
N ILE A 473 26.08 -16.68 6.29
CA ILE A 473 24.77 -16.79 5.62
C ILE A 473 23.96 -17.92 6.25
N GLY A 474 22.73 -17.65 6.66
CA GLY A 474 21.83 -18.66 7.22
C GLY A 474 20.57 -18.07 7.83
N SER A 475 19.75 -18.89 8.50
CA SER A 475 18.49 -18.42 9.10
C SER A 475 18.61 -17.88 10.51
N ASP A 476 19.75 -18.10 11.19
CA ASP A 476 19.95 -17.63 12.56
C ASP A 476 20.12 -16.10 12.64
N ASN A 477 19.79 -15.50 13.79
CA ASN A 477 19.93 -14.05 14.00
C ASN A 477 21.39 -13.59 14.09
N SER A 478 22.33 -14.52 14.28
CA SER A 478 23.77 -14.26 14.28
C SER A 478 24.40 -14.12 12.90
N GLN A 479 23.64 -14.39 11.82
CA GLN A 479 24.15 -14.38 10.45
C GLN A 479 24.18 -12.97 9.86
N ASP A 480 25.17 -12.69 9.00
CA ASP A 480 25.30 -11.40 8.32
C ASP A 480 24.25 -11.24 7.21
N ILE A 481 24.03 -12.30 6.43
CA ILE A 481 22.97 -12.40 5.44
C ILE A 481 21.95 -13.40 5.97
N GLN A 482 20.90 -12.88 6.60
CA GLN A 482 19.84 -13.72 7.15
C GLN A 482 18.86 -14.14 6.06
N LEU A 483 18.84 -15.43 5.73
CA LEU A 483 17.94 -16.02 4.75
C LEU A 483 16.97 -16.97 5.45
N CYS A 484 15.68 -16.88 5.12
CA CYS A 484 14.66 -17.72 5.75
C CYS A 484 13.83 -18.42 4.67
N GLY A 485 13.44 -19.68 4.94
CA GLY A 485 12.63 -20.47 4.01
C GLY A 485 13.03 -21.94 3.92
N LEU A 486 12.23 -22.72 3.20
CA LEU A 486 12.42 -24.16 3.00
C LEU A 486 13.81 -24.45 2.40
N GLY A 487 14.61 -25.21 3.15
CA GLY A 487 15.93 -25.66 2.73
C GLY A 487 17.10 -24.75 3.14
N ILE A 488 16.85 -23.66 3.88
CA ILE A 488 17.90 -22.86 4.52
C ILE A 488 18.13 -23.35 5.96
N LEU A 489 19.40 -23.46 6.37
CA LEU A 489 19.79 -23.89 7.72
C LEU A 489 20.17 -22.68 8.58
N PRO A 490 20.17 -22.79 9.93
CA PRO A 490 20.62 -21.72 10.83
C PRO A 490 21.98 -21.14 10.45
N GLU A 491 22.93 -22.02 10.14
CA GLU A 491 24.20 -21.74 9.49
C GLU A 491 24.20 -22.49 8.16
N HIS A 492 24.13 -21.77 7.04
CA HIS A 492 23.94 -22.38 5.73
C HIS A 492 25.20 -22.30 4.88
N CYS A 493 25.86 -21.15 4.85
CA CYS A 493 27.01 -20.93 3.99
C CYS A 493 27.88 -19.84 4.56
N ILE A 494 29.15 -19.87 4.20
CA ILE A 494 30.13 -18.83 4.52
C ILE A 494 30.71 -18.35 3.19
N ILE A 495 30.88 -17.05 3.04
CA ILE A 495 31.67 -16.47 1.95
C ILE A 495 32.84 -15.71 2.55
N ASP A 496 34.04 -16.10 2.14
CA ASP A 496 35.30 -15.48 2.53
C ASP A 496 35.88 -14.68 1.36
N ILE A 497 36.41 -13.49 1.65
CA ILE A 497 37.26 -12.75 0.72
C ILE A 497 38.70 -12.93 1.19
N THR A 498 39.51 -13.61 0.39
CA THR A 498 40.91 -13.86 0.71
C THR A 498 41.76 -12.59 0.57
N GLY A 499 42.96 -12.57 1.17
CA GLY A 499 43.86 -11.41 1.12
C GLY A 499 44.36 -11.03 -0.28
N ASP A 500 44.23 -11.93 -1.26
CA ASP A 500 44.48 -11.70 -2.69
C ASP A 500 43.20 -11.33 -3.49
N GLY A 501 42.08 -11.13 -2.80
CA GLY A 501 40.82 -10.66 -3.38
C GLY A 501 39.94 -11.74 -3.99
N GLN A 502 40.21 -13.03 -3.76
CA GLN A 502 39.37 -14.12 -4.25
C GLN A 502 38.16 -14.31 -3.33
N VAL A 503 37.00 -14.57 -3.93
CA VAL A 503 35.76 -14.82 -3.20
C VAL A 503 35.52 -16.33 -3.13
N MET A 504 35.53 -16.90 -1.93
CA MET A 504 35.39 -18.33 -1.69
C MET A 504 34.08 -18.62 -0.96
N LEU A 505 33.21 -19.39 -1.60
CA LEU A 505 31.97 -19.89 -1.00
C LEU A 505 32.20 -21.27 -0.38
N THR A 506 31.86 -21.41 0.90
CA THR A 506 31.94 -22.67 1.65
C THR A 506 30.57 -23.05 2.18
N PRO A 507 29.90 -24.09 1.65
CA PRO A 507 28.61 -24.54 2.16
C PRO A 507 28.79 -25.33 3.46
N GLN A 508 27.83 -25.19 4.39
CA GLN A 508 27.78 -26.05 5.58
C GLN A 508 27.28 -27.46 5.21
N LYS A 509 27.54 -28.45 6.07
CA LYS A 509 27.13 -29.85 5.83
C LYS A 509 25.61 -29.95 5.64
N ASN A 510 25.17 -30.76 4.68
CA ASN A 510 23.77 -31.01 4.36
C ASN A 510 22.98 -29.77 3.91
N THR A 511 23.67 -28.75 3.39
CA THR A 511 23.01 -27.57 2.81
C THR A 511 22.75 -27.77 1.34
N ARG A 512 21.65 -27.18 0.87
CA ARG A 512 21.30 -27.16 -0.54
C ARG A 512 21.87 -25.88 -1.17
N THR A 513 23.09 -25.96 -1.67
CA THR A 513 23.80 -24.83 -2.30
C THR A 513 24.18 -25.17 -3.73
N PHE A 514 23.89 -24.28 -4.68
CA PHE A 514 24.27 -24.42 -6.08
C PHE A 514 24.95 -23.16 -6.58
N VAL A 515 25.93 -23.34 -7.46
CA VAL A 515 26.58 -22.26 -8.22
C VAL A 515 26.47 -22.60 -9.70
N ASN A 516 25.91 -21.69 -10.50
CA ASN A 516 25.63 -21.87 -11.92
C ASN A 516 24.89 -23.18 -12.25
N GLY A 517 23.96 -23.59 -11.37
CA GLY A 517 23.17 -24.82 -11.53
C GLY A 517 23.88 -26.10 -11.10
N THR A 518 25.13 -26.04 -10.64
CA THR A 518 25.89 -27.19 -10.14
C THR A 518 25.84 -27.23 -8.61
N ALA A 519 25.57 -28.40 -8.01
CA ALA A 519 25.54 -28.56 -6.56
C ALA A 519 26.95 -28.41 -5.98
N VAL A 520 27.07 -27.60 -4.93
CA VAL A 520 28.34 -27.32 -4.25
C VAL A 520 28.34 -27.99 -2.88
N VAL A 521 29.36 -28.81 -2.61
CA VAL A 521 29.50 -29.60 -1.37
C VAL A 521 30.79 -29.28 -0.60
N GLY A 522 31.60 -28.35 -1.10
CA GLY A 522 32.86 -27.91 -0.50
C GLY A 522 33.27 -26.52 -0.99
N PRO A 523 34.40 -25.98 -0.50
CA PRO A 523 34.87 -24.64 -0.86
C PRO A 523 34.97 -24.47 -2.39
N THR A 524 34.33 -23.43 -2.91
CA THR A 524 34.23 -23.15 -4.35
C THR A 524 34.49 -21.66 -4.58
N GLN A 525 35.38 -21.35 -5.51
CA GLN A 525 35.67 -19.98 -5.90
C GLN A 525 34.53 -19.40 -6.74
N LEU A 526 34.08 -18.21 -6.37
CA LEU A 526 33.08 -17.44 -7.10
C LEU A 526 33.74 -16.41 -8.00
N HIS A 527 33.12 -16.19 -9.16
CA HIS A 527 33.51 -15.17 -10.14
C HIS A 527 32.36 -14.19 -10.38
N HIS A 528 32.69 -13.03 -10.93
CA HIS A 528 31.69 -12.03 -11.27
C HIS A 528 30.64 -12.59 -12.24
N GLY A 529 29.36 -12.49 -11.86
CA GLY A 529 28.23 -12.98 -12.66
C GLY A 529 27.79 -14.41 -12.35
N ASP A 530 28.48 -15.11 -11.44
CA ASP A 530 28.08 -16.44 -11.00
C ASP A 530 26.74 -16.42 -10.27
N ARG A 531 25.84 -17.33 -10.65
CA ARG A 531 24.51 -17.41 -10.04
C ARG A 531 24.50 -18.40 -8.90
N ILE A 532 24.09 -17.95 -7.73
CA ILE A 532 24.04 -18.77 -6.52
C ILE A 532 22.58 -19.09 -6.20
N LEU A 533 22.31 -20.34 -5.84
CA LEU A 533 21.04 -20.75 -5.27
C LEU A 533 21.28 -21.38 -3.90
N TRP A 534 20.68 -20.78 -2.87
CA TRP A 534 20.61 -21.35 -1.53
C TRP A 534 19.21 -21.86 -1.22
N GLY A 535 19.12 -23.05 -0.61
CA GLY A 535 17.86 -23.71 -0.35
C GLY A 535 17.08 -23.96 -1.65
N ASN A 536 15.78 -23.64 -1.62
CA ASN A 536 14.90 -23.87 -2.76
C ASN A 536 14.63 -22.61 -3.60
N ASN A 537 14.76 -21.42 -3.00
CA ASN A 537 14.13 -20.20 -3.54
C ASN A 537 15.01 -18.95 -3.48
N HIS A 538 16.24 -19.03 -2.94
CA HIS A 538 17.10 -17.86 -2.78
C HIS A 538 18.12 -17.78 -3.90
N PHE A 539 17.80 -17.00 -4.93
CA PHE A 539 18.65 -16.81 -6.10
C PHE A 539 19.44 -15.51 -5.99
N PHE A 540 20.73 -15.60 -6.23
CA PHE A 540 21.67 -14.49 -6.22
C PHE A 540 22.56 -14.49 -7.46
N ARG A 541 23.20 -13.35 -7.73
CA ARG A 541 24.26 -13.19 -8.71
C ARG A 541 25.42 -12.39 -8.13
#